data_AF-A0A7X9BCN9-F1
#
_entry.id   AF-A0A7X9BCN9-F1
#
_cell.length_a   1.000
_cell.length_b   1.000
_cell.length_c   1.000
_cell.angle_alpha   90.00
_cell.angle_beta   90.00
_cell.angle_gamma   90.00
#
_symmetry.space_group_name_H-M   'P 1'
#
loop_
_entity.id
_entity.type
_entity.pdbx_description
1 polymer ?
#
loop_
_entity_poly.entity_id
_entity_poly.type
_entity_poly.pdbx_seq_one_letter_code
_entity_poly.pdbx_strand_id
1 'polypeptide(L)'
;MDRRAIYVLKITNSYDFTSIAMDVHMHQGHIRYYDTNRGHEIEGEIIFEDEKGFKFLSEGFDPGVWEFKILTIEYFKEQFYKNVVNGSIIAEKIHTTDDLHFWYRREFGV
;
A
#
# COMPACT_ATOMS: atom_id res chain seq x y z
N MET A 1 -11.47 0.83 -5.13
CA MET A 1 -10.42 0.73 -4.09
C MET A 1 -11.06 0.22 -2.82
N ASP A 2 -10.42 -0.69 -2.09
CA ASP A 2 -10.87 -1.14 -0.78
C ASP A 2 -10.11 -0.41 0.33
N ARG A 3 -10.80 0.48 1.02
CA ARG A 3 -10.22 1.31 2.10
C ARG A 3 -9.68 0.47 3.26
N ARG A 4 -10.18 -0.76 3.45
CA ARG A 4 -9.68 -1.66 4.49
C ARG A 4 -8.43 -2.42 4.05
N ALA A 5 -8.16 -2.52 2.76
CA ALA A 5 -7.00 -3.25 2.27
C ALA A 5 -5.70 -2.49 2.57
N ILE A 6 -4.63 -3.26 2.80
CA ILE A 6 -3.28 -2.71 2.80
C ILE A 6 -2.72 -2.86 1.38
N TYR A 7 -2.14 -1.78 0.86
CA TYR A 7 -1.51 -1.76 -0.45
C TYR A 7 0.00 -1.69 -0.30
N VAL A 8 0.71 -2.30 -1.24
CA VAL A 8 2.10 -1.95 -1.52
C VAL A 8 2.16 -0.95 -2.66
N LEU A 9 3.07 0.01 -2.53
CA LEU A 9 3.22 1.14 -3.43
C LEU A 9 4.55 1.07 -4.19
N LYS A 10 4.46 1.27 -5.49
CA LYS A 10 5.59 1.54 -6.39
C LYS A 10 5.36 2.88 -7.08
N ILE A 11 6.25 3.84 -6.84
CA ILE A 11 6.25 5.13 -7.55
C ILE A 11 6.95 4.99 -8.90
N THR A 12 6.71 5.93 -9.83
CA THR A 12 7.12 5.88 -11.25
C THR A 12 8.56 5.38 -11.50
N ASN A 13 9.53 5.85 -10.71
CA ASN A 13 10.95 5.56 -10.90
C ASN A 13 11.50 4.47 -9.96
N SER A 14 10.64 3.81 -9.18
CA SER A 14 11.06 2.70 -8.32
C SER A 14 11.19 1.41 -9.13
N TYR A 15 12.24 0.63 -8.82
CA TYR A 15 12.45 -0.68 -9.44
C TYR A 15 11.37 -1.69 -9.03
N ASP A 16 10.89 -1.61 -7.79
CA ASP A 16 9.92 -2.54 -7.23
C ASP A 16 8.98 -1.84 -6.23
N PHE A 17 8.02 -2.57 -5.66
CA PHE A 17 7.18 -2.13 -4.57
C PHE A 17 8.00 -2.06 -3.27
N THR A 18 8.11 -0.86 -2.71
CA THR A 18 9.00 -0.59 -1.56
C THR A 18 8.27 -0.04 -0.35
N SER A 19 7.05 0.45 -0.53
CA SER A 19 6.29 1.14 0.51
C SER A 19 4.96 0.47 0.78
N ILE A 20 4.41 0.71 1.97
CA ILE A 20 3.04 0.32 2.34
C ILE A 20 2.16 1.57 2.35
N ALA A 21 0.92 1.40 1.90
CA ALA A 21 -0.14 2.39 1.99
C ALA A 21 -1.36 1.77 2.67
N MET A 22 -1.83 2.41 3.75
CA MET A 22 -2.96 2.01 4.58
C MET A 22 -4.04 3.10 4.52
N ASP A 23 -5.30 2.72 4.76
CA ASP A 23 -6.47 3.62 4.68
C ASP A 23 -6.55 4.39 3.36
N VAL A 24 -6.24 3.73 2.24
CA VAL A 24 -6.10 4.40 0.95
C VAL A 24 -7.48 4.80 0.43
N HIS A 25 -7.64 6.07 0.06
CA HIS A 25 -8.88 6.58 -0.54
C HIS A 25 -8.65 7.88 -1.33
N MET A 26 -9.55 8.16 -2.28
CA MET A 26 -9.59 9.46 -2.96
C MET A 26 -10.40 10.47 -2.15
N HIS A 27 -9.90 11.70 -2.07
CA HIS A 27 -10.60 12.83 -1.48
C HIS A 27 -10.30 14.09 -2.27
N GLN A 28 -11.32 14.70 -2.88
CA GLN A 28 -11.21 15.99 -3.58
C GLN A 28 -10.03 16.06 -4.57
N GLY A 29 -9.88 15.06 -5.44
CA GLY A 29 -8.78 15.02 -6.43
C GLY A 29 -7.40 14.66 -5.87
N HIS A 30 -7.34 14.22 -4.61
CA HIS A 30 -6.12 13.76 -3.98
C HIS A 30 -6.26 12.30 -3.54
N ILE A 31 -5.21 11.51 -3.72
CA ILE A 31 -5.08 10.24 -3.00
C ILE A 31 -4.57 10.53 -1.60
N ARG A 32 -5.25 9.96 -0.60
CA ARG A 32 -4.85 9.99 0.81
C ARG A 32 -4.55 8.59 1.29
N TYR A 33 -3.48 8.45 2.06
CA TYR A 33 -3.10 7.19 2.72
C TYR A 33 -2.13 7.45 3.88
N TYR A 34 -1.98 6.46 4.75
CA TYR A 34 -0.92 6.44 5.76
C TYR A 34 0.15 5.43 5.37
N ASP A 35 1.42 5.81 5.51
CA ASP A 35 2.51 4.84 5.63
C ASP A 35 2.72 4.48 7.13
N THR A 36 3.82 3.80 7.47
CA THR A 36 4.10 3.41 8.86
C THR A 36 4.57 4.56 9.76
N ASN A 37 4.69 5.79 9.24
CA ASN A 37 5.26 6.96 9.92
C ASN A 37 4.33 8.19 9.88
N ARG A 38 3.63 8.44 8.77
CA ARG A 38 2.85 9.67 8.51
C ARG A 38 1.73 9.47 7.49
N GLY A 39 0.81 10.44 7.46
CA GLY A 39 -0.18 10.57 6.40
C GLY A 39 0.39 11.27 5.16
N HIS A 40 -0.18 10.96 4.01
CA HIS A 40 0.12 11.52 2.70
C HIS A 40 -1.15 12.00 2.02
N GLU A 41 -1.02 13.08 1.25
CA GLU A 41 -2.08 13.65 0.41
C GLU A 41 -1.43 14.12 -0.89
N ILE A 42 -1.74 13.46 -2.01
CA ILE A 42 -1.08 13.67 -3.29
C ILE A 42 -2.12 13.93 -4.37
N GLU A 43 -1.97 15.02 -5.11
CA GLU A 43 -2.85 15.39 -6.21
C GLU A 43 -2.71 14.44 -7.40
N GLY A 44 -3.84 14.08 -7.99
CA GLY A 44 -3.91 13.27 -9.20
C GLY A 44 -5.19 12.45 -9.32
N GLU A 45 -5.17 11.45 -10.20
CA GLU A 45 -6.35 10.67 -10.53
C GLU A 45 -6.08 9.17 -10.70
N ILE A 46 -7.13 8.36 -10.49
CA ILE A 46 -7.07 6.92 -10.78
C ILE A 46 -7.27 6.73 -12.29
N ILE A 47 -6.28 6.12 -12.94
CA ILE A 47 -6.32 5.86 -14.39
C ILE A 47 -6.65 4.40 -14.74
N PHE A 48 -6.56 3.50 -13.75
CA PHE A 48 -6.90 2.10 -13.90
C PHE A 48 -7.21 1.47 -12.53
N GLU A 49 -8.21 0.60 -12.45
CA GLU A 49 -8.54 -0.14 -11.23
C GLU A 49 -9.05 -1.55 -11.59
N ASP A 50 -8.59 -2.55 -10.84
CA ASP A 50 -9.09 -3.93 -10.88
C ASP A 50 -9.14 -4.55 -9.46
N GLU A 51 -9.46 -5.84 -9.39
CA GLU A 51 -9.54 -6.60 -8.15
C GLU A 51 -8.20 -6.76 -7.40
N LYS A 52 -7.07 -6.50 -8.05
CA LYS A 52 -5.71 -6.67 -7.49
C LYS A 52 -5.10 -5.35 -7.05
N GLY A 53 -5.65 -4.22 -7.50
CA GLY A 53 -5.10 -2.91 -7.20
C GLY A 53 -5.57 -1.83 -8.16
N PHE A 54 -4.80 -0.75 -8.22
CA PHE A 54 -5.08 0.37 -9.09
C PHE A 54 -3.80 1.11 -9.48
N LYS A 55 -3.89 1.93 -10.51
CA LYS A 55 -2.86 2.86 -10.94
C LYS A 55 -3.34 4.29 -10.76
N PHE A 56 -2.48 5.10 -10.17
CA PHE A 56 -2.73 6.50 -9.89
C PHE A 56 -1.75 7.35 -10.70
N LEU A 57 -2.25 8.30 -11.48
CA LEU A 57 -1.43 9.30 -12.14
C LEU A 57 -1.20 10.45 -11.16
N SER A 58 -0.02 10.47 -10.54
CA SER A 58 0.40 11.56 -9.66
C SER A 58 0.75 12.79 -10.51
N GLU A 59 0.14 13.91 -10.18
CA GLU A 59 0.42 15.22 -10.79
C GLU A 59 1.27 16.11 -9.88
N GLY A 60 1.26 15.82 -8.57
CA GLY A 60 1.98 16.56 -7.55
C GLY A 60 3.41 16.04 -7.30
N PHE A 61 3.64 15.49 -6.10
CA PHE A 61 4.94 14.93 -5.72
C PHE A 61 5.27 13.67 -6.53
N ASP A 62 6.53 13.53 -6.95
CA ASP A 62 7.03 12.49 -7.87
C ASP A 62 6.04 12.16 -9.02
N PRO A 63 5.84 13.10 -9.97
CA PRO A 63 4.86 12.94 -11.04
C PRO A 63 5.01 11.64 -11.83
N GLY A 64 3.88 11.13 -12.31
CA GLY A 64 3.80 9.95 -13.15
C GLY A 64 2.95 8.83 -12.54
N VAL A 65 3.04 7.64 -13.13
CA VAL A 65 2.15 6.53 -12.78
C VAL A 65 2.68 5.79 -11.56
N TRP A 66 1.92 5.86 -10.48
CA TRP A 66 2.11 5.08 -9.28
C TRP A 66 1.23 3.84 -9.32
N GLU A 67 1.77 2.71 -8.86
CA GLU A 67 1.08 1.43 -8.80
C GLU A 67 0.79 1.08 -7.34
N PHE A 68 -0.49 0.85 -7.02
CA PHE A 68 -0.95 0.38 -5.73
C PHE A 68 -1.48 -1.04 -5.91
N LYS A 69 -0.83 -2.02 -5.30
CA LYS A 69 -1.22 -3.43 -5.37
C LYS A 69 -1.64 -3.92 -4.00
N ILE A 70 -2.75 -4.64 -3.90
CA ILE A 70 -3.18 -5.23 -2.63
C ILE A 70 -2.08 -6.14 -2.09
N LEU A 71 -1.70 -5.93 -0.83
CA LEU A 71 -0.72 -6.74 -0.14
C LEU A 71 -1.36 -8.06 0.29
N THR A 72 -1.09 -9.15 -0.44
CA THR A 72 -1.51 -10.49 -0.03
C THR A 72 -0.49 -11.13 0.90
N ILE A 73 -0.92 -12.12 1.68
CA ILE A 73 -0.02 -12.85 2.57
C ILE A 73 1.06 -13.61 1.79
N GLU A 74 0.75 -14.13 0.61
CA GLU A 74 1.70 -14.82 -0.27
C GLU A 74 2.79 -13.84 -0.73
N TYR A 75 2.40 -12.70 -1.30
CA TYR A 75 3.37 -11.69 -1.75
C TYR A 75 4.21 -11.14 -0.59
N PHE A 76 3.60 -10.98 0.59
CA PHE A 76 4.31 -10.59 1.79
C PHE A 76 5.42 -11.58 2.13
N LYS A 77 5.11 -12.88 2.22
CA LYS A 77 6.06 -13.93 2.61
C LYS A 77 7.14 -14.20 1.57
N GLU A 78 6.82 -14.10 0.29
CA GLU A 78 7.77 -14.40 -0.78
C GLU A 78 8.77 -13.26 -1.01
N GLN A 79 8.28 -12.01 -0.97
CA GLN A 79 9.01 -10.85 -1.47
C GLN A 79 9.09 -9.74 -0.42
N PHE A 80 7.94 -9.27 0.06
CA PHE A 80 7.85 -7.96 0.71
C PHE A 80 8.36 -7.93 2.17
N TYR A 81 8.33 -9.05 2.88
CA TYR A 81 8.75 -9.11 4.30
C TYR A 81 10.17 -8.59 4.53
N LYS A 82 11.05 -8.68 3.53
CA LYS A 82 12.45 -8.19 3.59
C LYS A 82 12.53 -6.66 3.70
N ASN A 83 11.49 -5.96 3.23
CA ASN A 83 11.40 -4.50 3.26
C ASN A 83 10.73 -3.99 4.54
N VAL A 84 10.32 -4.89 5.44
CA VAL A 84 9.55 -4.56 6.64
C VAL A 84 10.37 -4.88 7.88
N VAL A 85 10.46 -3.93 8.80
CA VAL A 85 11.07 -4.15 10.11
C VAL A 85 10.29 -5.25 10.84
N ASN A 86 11.01 -6.27 11.33
CA ASN A 86 10.43 -7.50 11.89
C ASN A 86 9.58 -8.32 10.90
N GLY A 87 9.72 -8.10 9.59
CA GLY A 87 8.93 -8.78 8.56
C GLY A 87 9.02 -10.30 8.62
N SER A 88 10.19 -10.87 8.95
CA SER A 88 10.35 -12.32 9.14
C SER A 88 9.47 -12.86 10.28
N ILE A 89 9.39 -12.13 11.40
CA ILE A 89 8.56 -12.53 12.55
C ILE A 89 7.08 -12.45 12.20
N ILE A 90 6.68 -11.42 11.44
CA ILE A 90 5.30 -11.26 10.95
C ILE A 90 4.96 -12.41 9.99
N ALA A 91 5.86 -12.72 9.05
CA ALA A 91 5.68 -13.79 8.07
C ALA A 91 5.53 -15.19 8.71
N GLU A 92 6.17 -15.42 9.85
CA GLU A 92 6.03 -16.67 10.61
C GLU A 92 4.70 -16.76 11.35
N LYS A 93 4.18 -15.65 11.88
CA LYS A 93 3.00 -15.62 12.78
C LYS A 93 1.67 -15.38 12.08
N ILE A 94 1.68 -14.71 10.94
CA ILE A 94 0.47 -14.34 10.20
C ILE A 94 0.31 -15.30 9.01
N HIS A 95 -0.90 -15.81 8.81
CA HIS A 95 -1.16 -16.88 7.83
C HIS A 95 -2.22 -16.52 6.80
N THR A 96 -2.98 -15.44 6.98
CA THR A 96 -4.00 -15.00 6.02
C THR A 96 -3.82 -13.53 5.66
N THR A 97 -4.33 -13.13 4.49
CA THR A 97 -4.33 -11.74 4.04
C THR A 97 -5.15 -10.85 4.98
N ASP A 98 -6.30 -11.34 5.43
CA ASP A 98 -7.16 -10.60 6.35
C ASP A 98 -6.49 -10.36 7.70
N ASP A 99 -5.80 -11.36 8.26
CA ASP A 99 -5.03 -11.21 9.50
C ASP A 99 -3.86 -10.24 9.34
N LEU A 100 -3.21 -10.24 8.17
CA LEU A 100 -2.13 -9.30 7.85
C LEU A 100 -2.66 -7.87 7.82
N HIS A 101 -3.78 -7.66 7.12
CA HIS A 101 -4.40 -6.33 7.04
C HIS A 101 -4.90 -5.87 8.40
N PHE A 102 -5.51 -6.77 9.17
CA PHE A 102 -5.94 -6.48 10.54
C PHE A 102 -4.76 -6.11 11.43
N TRP A 103 -3.63 -6.82 11.34
CA TRP A 103 -2.43 -6.54 12.13
C TRP A 103 -1.89 -5.14 11.85
N TYR A 104 -1.72 -4.76 10.58
CA TYR A 104 -1.24 -3.42 10.21
C TYR A 104 -2.17 -2.31 10.71
N ARG A 105 -3.48 -2.45 10.48
CA ARG A 105 -4.47 -1.47 10.96
C ARG A 105 -4.43 -1.29 12.47
N ARG A 106 -4.35 -2.40 13.21
CA ARG A 106 -4.25 -2.37 14.67
C ARG A 106 -2.95 -1.74 15.16
N GLU A 107 -1.82 -2.08 14.55
CA GLU A 107 -0.50 -1.60 14.96
C GLU A 107 -0.34 -0.09 14.74
N PHE A 108 -0.87 0.42 13.62
CA PHE A 108 -0.71 1.82 13.23
C PHE A 108 -1.94 2.70 13.50
N GLY A 109 -3.01 2.14 14.05
CA GLY A 109 -4.21 2.89 14.49
C GLY A 109 -5.00 3.51 13.34
N VAL A 110 -5.06 2.83 12.20
CA VAL A 110 -5.71 3.27 10.96
C VAL A 110 -6.91 2.39 10.59
#